data_AF-A0A2D9H5Q6-F1
#
_entry.id   AF-A0A2D9H5Q6-F1
#
_cell.length_a   1.000
_cell.length_b   1.000
_cell.length_c   1.000
_cell.angle_alpha   90.00
_cell.angle_beta   90.00
_cell.angle_gamma   90.00
#
_symmetry.space_group_name_H-M   'P 1'
#
loop_
_entity.id
_entity.type
_entity.pdbx_description
1 polymer ?
#
loop_
_entity_poly.entity_id
_entity_poly.type
_entity_poly.pdbx_seq_one_letter_code
_entity_poly.pdbx_strand_id
1 'polypeptide(L)'
;MLLGMVPALLVLLLVVGTLVVLLLQVGDLVAWATPFADDWATALRAVVRTGLALLLVVGFLVVASMTFTALALTLGDPFYARIWAETEQMLGGDVPDSGPGFWRSAADGLVLAGTGLLLGVGVLVLGLLPVVGTVVGLVLGVVVSGRLLAAELVSRALEARGLDRAARAEVLGRDRGAVLGFGVVTQLCFLVPLGAVAVMPAAVAGATMLARDLLHLPPGVVQRGP
;
A
#
# COMPACT_ATOMS: atom_id res chain seq x y z
N MET A 1 17.73 9.59 -2.37
CA MET A 1 17.40 8.42 -1.54
C MET A 1 16.55 8.79 -0.31
N LEU A 2 17.03 9.60 0.66
CA LEU A 2 16.25 9.98 1.86
C LEU A 2 15.09 10.96 1.62
N LEU A 3 15.21 11.84 0.63
CA LEU A 3 14.22 12.90 0.36
C LEU A 3 12.84 12.36 -0.07
N GLY A 4 12.78 11.16 -0.67
CA GLY A 4 11.51 10.52 -1.05
C GLY A 4 10.70 10.00 0.12
N MET A 5 11.31 9.82 1.29
CA MET A 5 10.62 9.34 2.50
C MET A 5 9.96 10.46 3.30
N VAL A 6 10.32 11.73 3.05
CA VAL A 6 9.88 12.90 3.83
C VAL A 6 8.34 13.00 3.88
N PRO A 7 7.59 12.86 2.77
CA PRO A 7 6.14 12.97 2.81
C PRO A 7 5.48 11.88 3.66
N ALA A 8 5.95 10.64 3.50
CA ALA A 8 5.46 9.52 4.30
C ALA A 8 5.78 9.69 5.80
N LEU A 9 6.96 10.24 6.13
CA LEU A 9 7.34 10.53 7.52
C LEU A 9 6.46 11.61 8.16
N LEU A 10 6.10 12.65 7.42
CA LEU A 10 5.22 13.71 7.90
C LEU A 10 3.80 13.19 8.18
N VAL A 11 3.25 12.39 7.25
CA VAL A 11 1.95 11.76 7.44
C VAL A 11 1.99 10.77 8.61
N LEU A 12 3.09 10.02 8.75
CA LEU A 12 3.29 9.10 9.88
C LEU A 12 3.30 9.85 11.21
N LEU A 13 4.06 10.95 11.31
CA LEU A 13 4.11 11.80 12.50
C LEU A 13 2.73 12.35 12.87
N LEU A 14 1.96 12.79 11.88
CA LEU A 14 0.59 13.28 12.09
C LEU A 14 -0.32 12.16 12.63
N VAL A 15 -0.28 10.97 12.02
CA VAL A 15 -1.07 9.82 12.45
C VAL A 15 -0.70 9.38 13.86
N VAL A 16 0.60 9.26 14.15
CA VAL A 16 1.10 8.86 15.48
C VAL A 16 0.75 9.92 16.52
N GLY A 17 0.94 11.21 16.21
CA GLY A 17 0.57 12.30 17.11
C GLY A 17 -0.92 12.29 17.45
N THR A 18 -1.77 12.08 16.43
CA THR A 18 -3.23 11.97 16.62
C THR A 18 -3.61 10.75 17.44
N LEU A 19 -2.95 9.60 17.20
CA LEU A 19 -3.14 8.39 18.00
C LEU A 19 -2.79 8.61 19.47
N VAL A 20 -1.66 9.27 19.74
CA VAL A 20 -1.23 9.59 21.11
C VAL A 20 -2.27 10.48 21.80
N VAL A 21 -2.74 11.54 21.14
CA VAL A 21 -3.79 12.40 21.67
C VAL A 21 -5.07 11.61 21.95
N LEU A 22 -5.48 10.74 21.03
CA LEU A 22 -6.64 9.87 21.22
C LEU A 22 -6.45 8.97 22.44
N LEU A 23 -5.31 8.29 22.58
CA LEU A 23 -5.07 7.38 23.72
C LEU A 23 -5.06 8.11 25.06
N LEU A 24 -4.58 9.35 25.11
CA LEU A 24 -4.61 10.18 26.31
C LEU A 24 -6.04 10.63 26.67
N GLN A 25 -6.86 10.96 25.66
CA GLN A 25 -8.18 11.57 25.85
C GLN A 25 -9.35 10.57 25.73
N VAL A 26 -9.11 9.31 25.34
CA VAL A 26 -10.18 8.35 25.02
C VAL A 26 -11.09 8.08 26.22
N GLY A 27 -10.54 8.08 27.44
CA GLY A 27 -11.31 7.91 28.67
C GLY A 27 -12.34 9.04 28.86
N ASP A 28 -11.90 10.28 28.73
CA ASP A 28 -12.75 11.47 28.86
C ASP A 28 -13.77 11.55 27.72
N LEU A 29 -13.34 11.22 26.49
CA LEU A 29 -14.21 11.19 25.32
C LEU A 29 -15.34 10.17 25.48
N VAL A 30 -15.01 8.97 25.96
CA VAL A 30 -15.98 7.90 26.23
C VAL A 30 -16.90 8.27 27.39
N ALA A 31 -16.37 8.89 28.45
CA ALA A 31 -17.18 9.36 29.56
C ALA A 31 -18.18 10.43 29.12
N TRP A 32 -17.72 11.42 28.35
CA TRP A 32 -18.55 12.46 27.74
C TRP A 32 -19.63 11.90 26.81
N ALA A 33 -19.31 10.85 26.04
CA ALA A 33 -20.25 10.21 25.13
C ALA A 33 -21.25 9.26 25.83
N THR A 34 -21.00 8.88 27.08
CA THR A 34 -21.82 7.90 27.82
C THR A 34 -22.37 8.42 29.16
N PRO A 35 -23.00 9.61 29.21
CA PRO A 35 -23.56 10.14 30.45
C PRO A 35 -24.74 9.29 30.95
N PHE A 36 -25.50 8.67 30.04
CA PHE A 36 -26.58 7.74 30.37
C PHE A 36 -26.13 6.49 31.16
N ALA A 37 -24.83 6.19 31.15
CA ALA A 37 -24.25 5.05 31.85
C ALA A 37 -23.64 5.43 33.22
N ASP A 38 -23.76 6.69 33.65
CA ASP A 38 -23.12 7.18 34.88
C ASP A 38 -23.68 6.49 36.14
N ASP A 39 -24.99 6.24 36.16
CA ASP A 39 -25.71 5.62 37.29
C ASP A 39 -25.71 4.08 37.25
N TRP A 40 -25.03 3.47 36.28
CA TRP A 40 -24.98 2.02 36.14
C TRP A 40 -24.08 1.38 37.19
N ALA A 41 -24.29 0.10 37.45
CA ALA A 41 -23.39 -0.70 38.27
C ALA A 41 -21.95 -0.59 37.73
N THR A 42 -20.98 -0.39 38.63
CA THR A 42 -19.57 -0.07 38.30
C THR A 42 -18.95 -1.04 37.30
N ALA A 43 -19.21 -2.34 37.47
CA ALA A 43 -18.69 -3.37 36.57
C ALA A 43 -19.25 -3.23 35.14
N LEU A 44 -20.56 -2.99 35.00
CA LEU A 44 -21.21 -2.86 33.70
C LEU A 44 -20.77 -1.57 32.97
N ARG A 45 -20.69 -0.46 33.71
CA ARG A 45 -20.15 0.82 33.21
C ARG A 45 -18.72 0.65 32.70
N ALA A 46 -17.86 -0.04 33.46
CA ALA A 46 -16.47 -0.29 33.08
C ALA A 46 -16.36 -1.13 31.81
N VAL A 47 -17.13 -2.21 31.69
CA VAL A 47 -17.14 -3.07 30.49
C VAL A 47 -17.53 -2.28 29.25
N VAL A 48 -18.64 -1.53 29.32
CA VAL A 48 -19.14 -0.74 28.17
C VAL A 48 -18.15 0.35 27.76
N ARG A 49 -17.63 1.11 28.73
CA ARG A 49 -16.69 2.20 28.44
C ARG A 49 -15.36 1.68 27.89
N THR A 50 -14.85 0.58 28.44
CA THR A 50 -13.61 -0.04 27.94
C THR A 50 -13.82 -0.61 26.54
N GLY A 51 -14.96 -1.26 26.28
CA GLY A 51 -15.32 -1.74 24.95
C GLY A 51 -15.43 -0.62 23.92
N LEU A 52 -16.07 0.50 24.29
CA LEU A 52 -16.19 1.67 23.41
C LEU A 52 -14.83 2.33 23.16
N ALA A 53 -13.99 2.47 24.19
CA ALA A 53 -12.63 2.98 24.04
C ALA A 53 -11.79 2.13 23.07
N LEU A 54 -11.85 0.80 23.23
CA LEU A 54 -11.17 -0.13 22.33
C LEU A 54 -11.68 0.01 20.89
N LEU A 55 -13.01 0.10 20.71
CA LEU A 55 -13.63 0.25 19.41
C LEU A 55 -13.23 1.57 18.72
N LEU A 56 -13.13 2.67 19.48
CA LEU A 56 -12.64 3.96 18.97
C LEU A 56 -11.18 3.89 18.53
N VAL A 57 -10.30 3.28 19.32
CA VAL A 57 -8.88 3.13 18.99
C VAL A 57 -8.72 2.23 17.75
N VAL A 58 -9.39 1.08 17.70
CA VAL A 58 -9.33 0.18 16.54
C VAL A 58 -9.92 0.86 15.30
N GLY A 59 -11.06 1.54 15.43
CA GLY A 59 -11.68 2.30 14.35
C GLY A 59 -10.76 3.40 13.81
N PHE A 60 -10.11 4.14 14.71
CA PHE A 60 -9.11 5.14 14.34
C PHE A 60 -7.95 4.50 13.57
N LEU A 61 -7.39 3.39 14.04
CA LEU A 61 -6.26 2.73 13.35
C LEU A 61 -6.63 2.27 11.93
N VAL A 62 -7.84 1.76 11.73
CA VAL A 62 -8.34 1.36 10.41
C VAL A 62 -8.45 2.57 9.48
N VAL A 63 -9.12 3.64 9.94
CA VAL A 63 -9.27 4.88 9.16
C VAL A 63 -7.90 5.50 8.87
N ALA A 64 -7.05 5.60 9.88
CA ALA A 64 -5.71 6.15 9.77
C ALA A 64 -4.84 5.36 8.79
N SER A 65 -4.93 4.02 8.76
CA SER A 65 -4.21 3.20 7.77
C SER A 65 -4.64 3.49 6.34
N MET A 66 -5.95 3.64 6.11
CA MET A 66 -6.48 3.96 4.78
C MET A 66 -6.08 5.36 4.33
N THR A 67 -6.24 6.35 5.23
CA THR A 67 -5.90 7.75 4.96
C THR A 67 -4.38 7.96 4.85
N PHE A 68 -3.57 7.24 5.62
CA PHE A 68 -2.10 7.29 5.56
C PHE A 68 -1.61 6.97 4.16
N THR A 69 -2.09 5.88 3.56
CA THR A 69 -1.66 5.46 2.22
C THR A 69 -2.04 6.50 1.17
N ALA A 70 -3.26 7.01 1.21
CA ALA A 70 -3.72 8.07 0.31
C ALA A 70 -2.88 9.35 0.47
N LEU A 71 -2.74 9.85 1.70
CA LEU A 71 -1.97 11.06 1.98
C LEU A 71 -0.49 10.91 1.65
N ALA A 72 0.13 9.77 1.97
CA ALA A 72 1.54 9.53 1.68
C ALA A 72 1.83 9.48 0.18
N LEU A 73 0.90 8.95 -0.63
CA LEU A 73 1.01 8.96 -2.08
C LEU A 73 0.76 10.35 -2.66
N THR A 74 -0.33 11.03 -2.25
CA THR A 74 -0.68 12.37 -2.75
C THR A 74 0.36 13.43 -2.36
N LEU A 75 0.88 13.39 -1.14
CA LEU A 75 1.95 14.29 -0.70
C LEU A 75 3.33 13.85 -1.25
N GLY A 76 3.46 12.58 -1.63
CA GLY A 76 4.65 11.97 -2.21
C GLY A 76 4.87 12.31 -3.67
N ASP A 77 3.80 12.43 -4.46
CA ASP A 77 3.81 12.71 -5.89
C ASP A 77 4.81 13.79 -6.36
N PRO A 78 4.86 15.00 -5.75
CA PRO A 78 5.82 16.03 -6.17
C PRO A 78 7.29 15.66 -5.86
N PHE A 79 7.53 14.83 -4.84
CA PHE A 79 8.87 14.33 -4.51
C PHE A 79 9.27 13.15 -5.39
N TYR A 80 8.33 12.25 -5.69
CA TYR A 80 8.54 11.11 -6.59
C TYR A 80 8.81 11.56 -8.03
N ALA A 81 8.11 12.60 -8.51
CA ALA A 81 8.36 13.21 -9.83
C ALA A 81 9.79 13.77 -9.97
N ARG A 82 10.34 14.36 -8.90
CA ARG A 82 11.73 14.87 -8.89
C ARG A 82 12.77 13.75 -8.90
N ILE A 83 12.53 12.67 -8.15
CA ILE A 83 13.43 11.51 -8.13
C ILE A 83 13.45 10.81 -9.49
N TRP A 84 12.29 10.70 -10.15
CA TRP A 84 12.19 10.16 -11.50
C TRP A 84 12.99 11.01 -12.50
N ALA A 85 12.82 12.33 -12.48
CA ALA A 85 13.55 13.25 -13.35
C ALA A 85 15.08 13.16 -13.18
N GLU A 86 15.58 13.10 -11.94
CA GLU A 86 17.02 12.93 -11.66
C GLU A 86 17.54 11.56 -12.12
N THR A 87 16.75 10.51 -11.96
CA THR A 87 17.13 9.15 -12.38
C THR A 87 17.20 9.03 -13.91
N GLU A 88 16.26 9.64 -14.62
CA GLU A 88 16.21 9.63 -16.08
C GLU A 88 17.37 10.44 -16.68
N GLN A 89 17.72 11.58 -16.07
CA GLN A 89 18.93 12.34 -16.44
C GLN A 89 20.22 11.54 -16.20
N MET A 90 20.32 10.79 -15.09
CA MET A 90 21.48 9.94 -14.81
C MET A 90 21.62 8.77 -15.80
N LEU A 91 20.52 8.33 -16.40
CA LEU A 91 20.48 7.26 -17.40
C LEU A 91 20.54 7.77 -18.86
N GLY A 92 20.55 9.10 -19.06
CA GLY A 92 20.69 9.74 -20.36
C GLY A 92 19.40 9.94 -21.15
N GLY A 93 18.23 9.95 -20.50
CA GLY A 93 16.93 10.25 -21.13
C GLY A 93 16.54 11.74 -21.04
N ASP A 94 15.67 12.19 -21.96
CA ASP A 94 15.15 13.57 -22.01
C ASP A 94 13.96 13.75 -21.03
N VAL A 95 13.99 14.81 -20.21
CA VAL A 95 12.96 15.12 -19.20
C VAL A 95 12.09 16.31 -19.64
N PRO A 96 10.75 16.19 -19.66
CA PRO A 96 9.84 17.32 -19.91
C PRO A 96 9.73 18.29 -18.72
N ASP A 97 9.73 19.60 -18.99
CA ASP A 97 9.85 20.70 -18.00
C ASP A 97 8.63 20.97 -17.08
N SER A 98 7.52 20.24 -17.18
CA SER A 98 6.27 20.61 -16.46
C SER A 98 5.57 19.44 -15.78
N GLY A 99 5.57 19.46 -14.44
CA GLY A 99 4.84 18.53 -13.59
C GLY A 99 3.34 18.86 -13.47
N PRO A 100 2.49 17.89 -13.09
CA PRO A 100 1.05 18.07 -12.99
C PRO A 100 0.66 19.07 -11.89
N GLY A 101 -0.34 19.92 -12.18
CA GLY A 101 -0.77 21.00 -11.29
C GLY A 101 -1.50 20.51 -10.03
N PHE A 102 -1.16 21.12 -8.89
CA PHE A 102 -1.66 20.86 -7.52
C PHE A 102 -3.18 20.60 -7.40
N TRP A 103 -4.00 21.34 -8.14
CA TRP A 103 -5.47 21.22 -8.08
C TRP A 103 -6.03 19.94 -8.71
N ARG A 104 -5.32 19.35 -9.68
CA ARG A 104 -5.72 18.09 -10.30
C ARG A 104 -5.43 16.92 -9.37
N SER A 105 -4.29 16.94 -8.68
CA SER A 105 -3.92 15.97 -7.65
C SER A 105 -4.88 16.00 -6.44
N ALA A 106 -5.42 17.18 -6.08
CA ALA A 106 -6.42 17.29 -5.02
C ALA A 106 -7.77 16.63 -5.38
N ALA A 107 -8.21 16.77 -6.64
CA ALA A 107 -9.43 16.14 -7.14
C ALA A 107 -9.28 14.61 -7.22
N ASP A 108 -8.14 14.14 -7.73
CA ASP A 108 -7.84 12.70 -7.81
C ASP A 108 -7.73 12.05 -6.42
N GLY A 109 -7.18 12.77 -5.43
CA GLY A 109 -7.13 12.34 -4.04
C GLY A 109 -8.52 12.13 -3.42
N LEU A 110 -9.50 12.97 -3.78
CA LEU A 110 -10.87 12.87 -3.27
C LEU A 110 -11.62 11.66 -3.86
N VAL A 111 -11.43 11.38 -5.15
CA VAL A 111 -11.97 10.20 -5.83
C VAL A 111 -11.36 8.91 -5.27
N LEU A 112 -10.06 8.92 -5.00
CA LEU A 112 -9.34 7.79 -4.42
C LEU A 112 -9.79 7.52 -2.97
N ALA A 113 -9.99 8.57 -2.18
CA ALA A 113 -10.54 8.46 -0.81
C ALA A 113 -11.95 7.85 -0.81
N GLY A 114 -12.83 8.28 -1.73
CA GLY A 114 -14.18 7.72 -1.89
C GLY A 114 -14.16 6.23 -2.29
N THR A 115 -13.24 5.85 -3.18
CA THR A 115 -13.08 4.46 -3.64
C THR A 115 -12.52 3.56 -2.54
N GLY A 116 -11.55 4.06 -1.77
CA GLY A 116 -10.97 3.36 -0.62
C GLY A 116 -12.01 3.09 0.48
N LEU A 117 -12.90 4.04 0.74
CA LEU A 117 -13.99 3.88 1.71
C LEU A 117 -14.94 2.76 1.31
N LEU A 118 -15.35 2.69 0.03
CA LEU A 118 -16.23 1.65 -0.50
C LEU A 118 -15.62 0.25 -0.43
N LEU A 119 -14.35 0.12 -0.82
CA LEU A 119 -13.62 -1.16 -0.77
C LEU A 119 -13.38 -1.61 0.67
N GLY A 120 -13.09 -0.68 1.59
CA GLY A 120 -12.91 -0.94 3.01
C GLY A 120 -14.14 -1.56 3.67
N VAL A 121 -15.33 -1.06 3.33
CA VAL A 121 -16.60 -1.63 3.79
C VAL A 121 -16.80 -3.06 3.26
N GLY A 122 -16.45 -3.33 2.00
CA GLY A 122 -16.54 -4.68 1.42
C GLY A 122 -15.63 -5.71 2.09
N VAL A 123 -14.40 -5.30 2.45
CA VAL A 123 -13.43 -6.16 3.15
C VAL A 123 -13.88 -6.44 4.60
N LEU A 124 -14.47 -5.45 5.28
CA LEU A 124 -15.04 -5.63 6.61
C LEU A 124 -16.15 -6.70 6.62
N VAL A 125 -16.98 -6.73 5.58
CA VAL A 125 -18.04 -7.72 5.39
C VAL A 125 -17.47 -9.11 5.09
N LEU A 126 -16.40 -9.19 4.28
CA LEU A 126 -15.75 -10.46 3.93
C LEU A 126 -14.90 -11.05 5.08
N GLY A 127 -14.43 -10.21 6.00
CA GLY A 127 -13.66 -10.63 7.18
C GLY A 127 -14.47 -11.39 8.25
N LEU A 128 -15.79 -11.49 8.09
CA LEU A 128 -16.70 -12.20 9.00
C LEU A 128 -16.73 -13.74 8.82
N LEU A 129 -15.91 -14.32 7.94
CA LEU A 129 -15.90 -15.77 7.65
C LEU A 129 -14.75 -16.52 8.37
N PRO A 130 -15.04 -17.46 9.29
CA PRO A 130 -14.04 -17.96 10.24
C PRO A 130 -13.10 -19.10 9.76
N VAL A 131 -11.83 -18.90 10.12
CA VAL A 131 -10.75 -19.83 10.55
C VAL A 131 -10.06 -20.72 9.49
N VAL A 132 -10.75 -21.42 8.59
CA VAL A 132 -10.04 -22.17 7.51
C VAL A 132 -9.71 -21.26 6.34
N GLY A 133 -10.59 -20.30 6.07
CA GLY A 133 -10.38 -19.25 5.07
C GLY A 133 -9.29 -18.23 5.44
N THR A 134 -8.89 -18.14 6.71
CA THR A 134 -7.93 -17.12 7.16
C THR A 134 -6.50 -17.47 6.78
N VAL A 135 -6.06 -18.72 7.00
CA VAL A 135 -4.72 -19.17 6.60
C VAL A 135 -4.63 -19.35 5.09
N VAL A 136 -5.62 -20.03 4.51
CA VAL A 136 -5.69 -20.23 3.05
C VAL A 136 -5.83 -18.89 2.33
N GLY A 137 -6.67 -17.99 2.85
CA GLY A 137 -6.86 -16.65 2.31
C GLY A 137 -5.64 -15.74 2.49
N LEU A 138 -4.88 -15.88 3.57
CA LEU A 138 -3.62 -15.13 3.73
C LEU A 138 -2.56 -15.61 2.75
N VAL A 139 -2.37 -16.92 2.63
CA VAL A 139 -1.40 -17.50 1.69
C VAL A 139 -1.79 -17.19 0.25
N LEU A 140 -3.02 -17.50 -0.15
CA LEU A 140 -3.51 -17.19 -1.49
C LEU A 140 -3.54 -15.68 -1.75
N GLY A 141 -3.89 -14.88 -0.75
CA GLY A 141 -3.90 -13.42 -0.84
C GLY A 141 -2.51 -12.85 -1.10
N VAL A 142 -1.47 -13.34 -0.41
CA VAL A 142 -0.08 -12.96 -0.66
C VAL A 142 0.39 -13.42 -2.04
N VAL A 143 0.10 -14.66 -2.41
CA VAL A 143 0.55 -15.24 -3.69
C VAL A 143 -0.12 -14.53 -4.88
N VAL A 144 -1.43 -14.32 -4.83
CA VAL A 144 -2.19 -13.67 -5.90
C VAL A 144 -1.85 -12.19 -5.98
N SER A 145 -1.85 -11.47 -4.86
CA SER A 145 -1.49 -10.04 -4.83
C SER A 145 -0.04 -9.83 -5.27
N GLY A 146 0.88 -10.67 -4.81
CA GLY A 146 2.28 -10.64 -5.23
C GLY A 146 2.43 -10.88 -6.73
N ARG A 147 1.72 -11.86 -7.30
CA ARG A 147 1.74 -12.13 -8.74
C ARG A 147 1.24 -10.93 -9.55
N LEU A 148 0.14 -10.31 -9.12
CA LEU A 148 -0.43 -9.13 -9.77
C LEU A 148 0.50 -7.93 -9.66
N LEU A 149 1.06 -7.68 -8.48
CA LEU A 149 2.02 -6.61 -8.21
C LEU A 149 3.28 -6.76 -9.08
N ALA A 150 3.85 -7.95 -9.15
CA ALA A 150 4.99 -8.22 -10.03
C ALA A 150 4.65 -8.00 -11.50
N ALA A 151 3.50 -8.52 -11.97
CA ALA A 151 3.07 -8.36 -13.34
C ALA A 151 2.89 -6.87 -13.70
N GLU A 152 2.30 -6.07 -12.81
CA GLU A 152 2.13 -4.63 -13.00
C GLU A 152 3.48 -3.90 -13.05
N LEU A 153 4.34 -4.09 -12.04
CA LEU A 153 5.62 -3.39 -11.95
C LEU A 153 6.56 -3.72 -13.11
N VAL A 154 6.67 -5.01 -13.46
CA VAL A 154 7.51 -5.47 -14.58
C VAL A 154 6.89 -5.01 -15.91
N SER A 155 5.56 -5.03 -16.06
CA SER A 155 4.90 -4.51 -17.26
C SER A 155 5.16 -3.03 -17.48
N ARG A 156 5.15 -2.20 -16.43
CA ARG A 156 5.49 -0.77 -16.56
C ARG A 156 6.92 -0.56 -17.04
N ALA A 157 7.87 -1.36 -16.54
CA ALA A 157 9.26 -1.31 -17.00
C ALA A 157 9.39 -1.74 -18.48
N LEU A 158 8.59 -2.71 -18.95
CA LEU A 158 8.55 -3.12 -20.35
C LEU A 158 7.81 -2.12 -21.25
N GLU A 159 6.77 -1.48 -20.73
CA GLU A 159 6.01 -0.43 -21.42
C GLU A 159 6.86 0.82 -21.67
N ALA A 160 7.70 1.20 -20.70
CA ALA A 160 8.70 2.26 -20.88
C ALA A 160 9.70 1.94 -22.02
N ARG A 161 9.83 0.68 -22.43
CA ARG A 161 10.66 0.22 -23.56
C ARG A 161 9.86 0.05 -24.86
N GLY A 162 8.60 0.50 -24.90
CA GLY A 162 7.75 0.47 -26.09
C GLY A 162 7.11 -0.87 -26.41
N LEU A 163 7.15 -1.86 -25.51
CA LEU A 163 6.51 -3.16 -25.74
C LEU A 163 4.98 -3.05 -25.60
N ASP A 164 4.26 -3.61 -26.57
CA ASP A 164 2.81 -3.70 -26.55
C ASP A 164 2.30 -4.76 -25.57
N ARG A 165 0.98 -4.80 -25.32
CA ARG A 165 0.41 -5.72 -24.32
C ARG A 165 0.69 -7.19 -24.63
N ALA A 166 0.72 -7.58 -25.91
CA ALA A 166 0.96 -8.96 -26.31
C ALA A 166 2.41 -9.37 -26.03
N ALA A 167 3.38 -8.54 -26.41
CA ALA A 167 4.79 -8.80 -26.16
C ALA A 167 5.12 -8.77 -24.66
N ARG A 168 4.50 -7.88 -23.87
CA ARG A 168 4.65 -7.87 -22.41
C ARG A 168 4.18 -9.18 -21.77
N ALA A 169 3.05 -9.71 -22.22
CA ALA A 169 2.51 -10.99 -21.73
C ALA A 169 3.43 -12.18 -22.08
N GLU A 170 4.04 -12.17 -23.27
CA GLU A 170 5.02 -13.18 -23.67
C GLU A 170 6.26 -13.14 -22.77
N VAL A 171 6.84 -11.95 -22.54
CA VAL A 171 8.05 -11.78 -21.72
C VAL A 171 7.82 -12.21 -20.27
N LEU A 172 6.68 -11.83 -19.67
CA LEU A 172 6.28 -12.29 -18.34
C LEU A 172 6.07 -13.82 -18.26
N GLY A 173 5.79 -14.45 -19.41
CA GLY A 173 5.62 -15.89 -19.54
C GLY A 173 6.94 -16.67 -19.60
N ARG A 174 8.08 -16.02 -19.82
CA ARG A 174 9.38 -16.68 -20.00
C ARG A 174 9.91 -17.31 -18.72
N ASP A 175 9.71 -16.67 -17.58
CA ASP A 175 10.01 -17.24 -16.26
C ASP A 175 8.95 -16.85 -15.23
N ARG A 176 7.87 -17.65 -15.18
CA ARG A 176 6.76 -17.44 -14.24
C ARG A 176 7.19 -17.65 -12.78
N GLY A 177 8.24 -18.44 -12.54
CA GLY A 177 8.77 -18.70 -11.20
C GLY A 177 9.46 -17.47 -10.64
N ALA A 178 10.36 -16.86 -11.41
CA ALA A 178 11.04 -15.63 -11.03
C ALA A 178 10.06 -14.46 -10.83
N VAL A 179 9.08 -14.29 -11.73
CA VAL A 179 8.05 -13.26 -11.61
C VAL A 179 7.21 -13.45 -10.35
N LEU A 180 6.79 -14.70 -10.07
CA LEU A 180 6.02 -15.00 -8.86
C LEU A 180 6.85 -14.79 -7.59
N GLY A 181 8.10 -15.26 -7.56
CA GLY A 181 9.01 -15.14 -6.43
C GLY A 181 9.29 -13.68 -6.08
N PHE A 182 9.62 -12.86 -7.08
CA PHE A 182 9.79 -11.41 -6.92
C PHE A 182 8.53 -10.76 -6.34
N GLY A 183 7.36 -11.10 -6.88
CA GLY A 183 6.08 -10.58 -6.42
C GLY A 183 5.74 -10.96 -4.99
N VAL A 184 5.94 -12.23 -4.62
CA VAL A 184 5.68 -12.74 -3.27
C VAL A 184 6.60 -12.09 -2.25
N VAL A 185 7.91 -12.01 -2.52
CA VAL A 185 8.85 -11.35 -1.60
C VAL A 185 8.51 -9.88 -1.43
N THR A 186 8.22 -9.17 -2.52
CA THR A 186 7.80 -7.76 -2.48
C THR A 186 6.51 -7.60 -1.67
N GLN A 187 5.52 -8.46 -1.90
CA GLN A 187 4.26 -8.44 -1.19
C GLN A 187 4.43 -8.72 0.31
N LEU A 188 5.28 -9.68 0.68
CA LEU A 188 5.61 -9.96 2.09
C LEU A 188 6.29 -8.77 2.75
N CYS A 189 7.21 -8.11 2.05
CA CYS A 189 7.80 -6.86 2.52
C CYS A 189 6.76 -5.75 2.70
N PHE A 190 5.74 -5.68 1.84
CA PHE A 190 4.65 -4.69 1.96
C PHE A 190 3.71 -4.98 3.12
N LEU A 191 3.64 -6.21 3.63
CA LEU A 191 2.87 -6.54 4.83
C LEU A 191 3.51 -6.01 6.11
N VAL A 192 4.82 -5.74 6.11
CA VAL A 192 5.49 -5.09 7.24
C VAL A 192 5.00 -3.65 7.32
N PRO A 193 4.58 -3.14 8.49
CA PRO A 193 4.24 -1.73 8.64
C PRO A 193 5.35 -0.82 8.12
N LEU A 194 5.00 0.18 7.30
CA LEU A 194 5.93 1.05 6.55
C LEU A 194 6.79 0.35 5.49
N GLY A 195 6.71 -0.97 5.36
CA GLY A 195 7.45 -1.77 4.40
C GLY A 195 7.13 -1.37 2.96
N ALA A 196 5.86 -1.11 2.64
CA ALA A 196 5.50 -0.64 1.29
C ALA A 196 6.22 0.66 0.90
N VAL A 197 6.32 1.63 1.82
CA VAL A 197 6.99 2.91 1.56
C VAL A 197 8.50 2.71 1.38
N ALA A 198 9.13 1.93 2.26
CA ALA A 198 10.57 1.69 2.22
C ALA A 198 10.99 0.83 1.02
N VAL A 199 10.15 -0.14 0.65
CA VAL A 199 10.48 -1.20 -0.32
C VAL A 199 10.04 -0.82 -1.73
N MET A 200 9.06 0.07 -1.92
CA MET A 200 8.58 0.46 -3.25
C MET A 200 9.71 0.92 -4.20
N PRO A 201 10.66 1.80 -3.81
CA PRO A 201 11.77 2.17 -4.70
C PRO A 201 12.64 0.99 -5.10
N ALA A 202 12.93 0.09 -4.15
CA ALA A 202 13.68 -1.13 -4.40
C ALA A 202 12.90 -2.12 -5.29
N ALA A 203 11.58 -2.20 -5.13
CA ALA A 203 10.70 -3.03 -5.95
C ALA A 203 10.64 -2.53 -7.39
N VAL A 204 10.57 -1.21 -7.62
CA VAL A 204 10.61 -0.63 -8.97
C VAL A 204 11.97 -0.90 -9.64
N ALA A 205 13.08 -0.71 -8.90
CA ALA A 205 14.41 -1.05 -9.40
C ALA A 205 14.54 -2.55 -9.72
N GLY A 206 14.09 -3.41 -8.81
CA GLY A 206 14.08 -4.86 -8.97
C GLY A 206 13.22 -5.34 -10.14
N ALA A 207 12.04 -4.74 -10.33
CA ALA A 207 11.18 -5.03 -11.48
C ALA A 207 11.84 -4.63 -12.81
N THR A 208 12.61 -3.55 -12.81
CA THR A 208 13.37 -3.10 -13.98
C THR A 208 14.53 -4.06 -14.31
N MET A 209 15.23 -4.56 -13.28
CA MET A 209 16.26 -5.59 -13.45
C MET A 209 15.65 -6.91 -13.95
N LEU A 210 14.57 -7.37 -13.32
CA LEU A 210 13.87 -8.58 -13.71
C LEU A 210 13.33 -8.49 -15.15
N ALA A 211 12.77 -7.33 -15.55
CA ALA A 211 12.35 -7.11 -16.93
C ALA A 211 13.50 -7.29 -17.93
N ARG A 212 14.69 -6.81 -17.57
CA ARG A 212 15.89 -6.95 -18.41
C ARG A 212 16.34 -8.42 -18.49
N ASP A 213 16.38 -9.12 -17.38
CA ASP A 213 16.76 -10.55 -17.34
C ASP A 213 15.79 -11.40 -18.17
N LEU A 214 14.48 -11.13 -18.09
CA LEU A 214 13.45 -11.80 -18.88
C LEU A 214 13.58 -11.54 -20.40
N LEU A 215 14.05 -10.35 -20.79
CA LEU A 215 14.31 -10.03 -22.20
C LEU A 215 15.55 -10.77 -22.74
N HIS A 216 16.53 -11.05 -21.88
CA HIS A 216 17.73 -11.82 -22.23
C HIS A 216 17.48 -13.33 -22.29
N LEU A 217 16.37 -13.83 -21.71
CA LEU A 217 15.97 -15.23 -21.84
C LEU A 217 15.43 -15.53 -23.24
N PRO A 218 15.88 -16.63 -23.88
CA PRO A 218 15.34 -17.06 -25.15
C PRO A 218 13.83 -17.40 -25.01
N PRO A 219 13.00 -17.09 -26.02
CA PRO A 219 11.57 -17.40 -25.99
C PRO A 219 11.36 -18.92 -25.86
N GLY A 220 10.68 -19.34 -24.78
CA GLY A 220 10.15 -20.70 -24.63
C GLY A 220 10.84 -21.63 -23.62
N VAL A 221 11.91 -21.23 -22.91
CA VAL A 221 12.54 -22.10 -21.92
C VAL A 221 11.81 -22.00 -20.57
N VAL A 222 10.71 -22.74 -20.42
CA VAL A 222 10.16 -23.04 -19.10
C VAL A 222 11.16 -23.95 -18.38
N GLN A 223 12.05 -23.38 -17.56
CA GLN A 223 12.86 -24.19 -16.64
C GLN A 223 11.94 -24.82 -15.60
N ARG A 224 11.54 -26.08 -15.85
CA ARG A 224 11.13 -26.97 -14.77
C ARG A 224 12.43 -27.41 -14.07
N GLY A 225 12.65 -26.91 -12.86
CA GLY A 225 13.74 -27.37 -12.01
C GLY A 225 13.62 -28.89 -11.72
N PRO A 226 14.75 -29.53 -11.34
CA PRO A 226 14.85 -30.98 -11.13
C PRO A 226 13.91 -31.52 -10.03
#